data_AF-T1PD28-F1
#
_entry.id   AF-T1PD28-F1
#
_cell.length_a   1.000
_cell.length_b   1.000
_cell.length_c   1.000
_cell.angle_alpha   90.00
_cell.angle_beta   90.00
_cell.angle_gamma   90.00
#
_symmetry.space_group_name_H-M   'P 1'
#
loop_
_entity.id
_entity.type
_entity.pdbx_description
1 polymer ?
#
loop_
_entity_poly.entity_id
_entity_poly.type
_entity_poly.pdbx_seq_one_letter_code
_entity_poly.pdbx_strand_id
1 'polypeptide(L)'
;MNCEEKTLQLSNDATLKYDKIFIATGCTASKPPIKGSDLKGVVVVREYDDVKEINKLIKPETNLVCLGSSFIALEAAQSWVKKVQSTTLVSRTEFPLMASFGPVVGERVLRLFRDQGVTSIMNSGIVEILGNSDNQVTEVVLKDGTKIPCDVLIMGTGSKFNTEFLTGSGLPLNHNGSIDTDLYLKSLVDDVYVGGDIANAPVYAYNQERAAIGHYQLAQYHGRVAALNMVGKSPEELRAVPFFFTMLFGKGFRYSGYGAYSDVVIEGDLENLKFVAYFLNEQDKVVAVASCGRDPIVAQFAELKSQGKSLHRKDLQEDASDPVAWTKKLKVLGKCI
;
A
#
# COMPACT_ATOMS: atom_id res chain seq x y z
N MET A 1 -25.62 10.95 0.25
CA MET A 1 -26.26 9.65 0.59
C MET A 1 -27.06 9.84 1.85
N ASN A 2 -28.23 9.20 1.98
CA ASN A 2 -29.01 9.16 3.21
C ASN A 2 -29.30 7.69 3.55
N CYS A 3 -28.77 7.22 4.68
CA CYS A 3 -28.91 5.83 5.11
C CYS A 3 -30.31 5.49 5.61
N GLU A 4 -30.99 6.44 6.25
CA GLU A 4 -32.34 6.25 6.82
C GLU A 4 -33.38 6.11 5.70
N GLU A 5 -33.31 6.99 4.69
CA GLU A 5 -34.19 6.95 3.52
C GLU A 5 -33.76 5.92 2.47
N LYS A 6 -32.57 5.33 2.64
CA LYS A 6 -31.89 4.47 1.67
C LYS A 6 -31.80 5.08 0.27
N THR A 7 -31.27 6.30 0.20
CA THR A 7 -31.15 7.07 -1.04
C THR A 7 -29.72 7.54 -1.32
N LEU A 8 -29.40 7.68 -2.61
CA LEU A 8 -28.16 8.25 -3.12
C LEU A 8 -28.50 9.32 -4.16
N GLN A 9 -27.97 10.53 -3.96
CA GLN A 9 -28.03 11.61 -4.95
C GLN A 9 -26.82 11.51 -5.87
N LEU A 10 -27.07 11.56 -7.17
CA LEU A 10 -26.07 11.58 -8.24
C LEU A 10 -25.68 13.02 -8.58
N SER A 11 -24.57 13.19 -9.32
CA SER A 11 -24.09 14.51 -9.76
C SER A 11 -25.00 15.21 -10.77
N ASN A 12 -25.98 14.51 -11.33
CA ASN A 12 -27.02 15.06 -12.21
C ASN A 12 -28.35 15.31 -11.47
N ASP A 13 -28.30 15.41 -10.13
CA ASP A 13 -29.43 15.62 -9.23
C ASP A 13 -30.46 14.49 -9.17
N ALA A 14 -30.27 13.39 -9.91
CA ALA A 14 -31.12 12.23 -9.80
C ALA A 14 -30.94 11.54 -8.44
N THR A 15 -32.04 11.07 -7.86
CA THR A 15 -32.03 10.30 -6.61
C THR A 15 -32.32 8.83 -6.91
N LEU A 16 -31.42 7.96 -6.49
CA LEU A 16 -31.59 6.51 -6.55
C LEU A 16 -31.99 5.99 -5.17
N LYS A 17 -32.97 5.08 -5.12
CA LYS A 17 -33.25 4.26 -3.94
C LYS A 17 -32.48 2.94 -4.02
N TYR A 18 -32.09 2.39 -2.88
CA TYR A 18 -31.44 1.08 -2.81
C TYR A 18 -32.09 0.19 -1.76
N ASP A 19 -32.13 -1.11 -2.02
CA ASP A 19 -32.45 -2.11 -1.00
C ASP A 19 -31.23 -2.40 -0.12
N LYS A 20 -30.09 -2.59 -0.80
CA LYS A 20 -28.73 -2.74 -0.24
C LYS A 20 -27.72 -1.97 -1.08
N ILE A 21 -26.66 -1.48 -0.46
CA ILE A 21 -25.59 -0.73 -1.14
C ILE A 21 -24.21 -1.23 -0.71
N PHE A 22 -23.28 -1.29 -1.66
CA PHE A 22 -21.87 -1.59 -1.42
C PHE A 22 -21.01 -0.35 -1.75
N ILE A 23 -20.29 0.16 -0.75
CA ILE A 23 -19.45 1.35 -0.87
C ILE A 23 -18.00 0.89 -1.08
N ALA A 24 -17.44 1.20 -2.24
CA ALA A 24 -16.06 0.84 -2.61
C ALA A 24 -15.36 2.00 -3.34
N THR A 25 -15.45 3.20 -2.78
CA THR A 25 -15.00 4.46 -3.43
C THR A 25 -13.49 4.68 -3.42
N GLY A 26 -12.73 3.78 -2.78
CA GLY A 26 -11.27 3.80 -2.79
C GLY A 26 -10.67 5.05 -2.16
N CYS A 27 -9.48 5.40 -2.62
CA CYS A 27 -8.78 6.62 -2.21
C CYS A 27 -8.31 7.46 -3.40
N THR A 28 -7.99 8.71 -3.10
CA THR A 28 -7.38 9.69 -4.02
C THR A 28 -5.98 10.04 -3.51
N ALA A 29 -5.00 10.17 -4.42
CA ALA A 29 -3.65 10.59 -4.03
C ALA A 29 -3.68 12.01 -3.45
N SER A 30 -2.93 12.23 -2.37
CA SER A 30 -2.91 13.51 -1.67
C SER A 30 -1.67 14.32 -2.01
N LYS A 31 -1.85 15.62 -2.24
CA LYS A 31 -0.77 16.59 -2.25
C LYS A 31 -0.65 17.22 -0.86
N PRO A 32 0.50 17.09 -0.17
CA PRO A 32 0.71 17.76 1.09
C PRO A 32 0.70 19.28 0.88
N PRO A 33 0.28 20.08 1.88
CA PRO A 33 0.17 21.53 1.77
C PRO A 33 1.56 22.19 1.80
N ILE A 34 2.33 21.99 0.74
CA ILE A 34 3.62 22.61 0.49
C ILE A 34 3.39 23.81 -0.42
N LYS A 35 4.01 24.95 -0.11
CA LYS A 35 3.95 26.14 -0.95
C LYS A 35 4.45 25.80 -2.37
N GLY A 36 3.65 26.13 -3.39
CA GLY A 36 3.92 25.81 -4.80
C GLY A 36 3.47 24.42 -5.26
N SER A 37 2.67 23.69 -4.46
CA SER A 37 2.16 22.35 -4.82
C SER A 37 1.13 22.34 -5.98
N ASP A 38 0.65 23.51 -6.36
CA ASP A 38 -0.27 23.80 -7.46
C ASP A 38 0.45 24.19 -8.77
N LEU A 39 1.78 24.34 -8.75
CA LEU A 39 2.58 24.61 -9.94
C LEU A 39 2.42 23.49 -10.99
N LYS A 40 2.46 23.88 -12.27
CA LYS A 40 2.53 22.92 -13.39
C LYS A 40 3.81 22.10 -13.26
N GLY A 41 3.70 20.79 -13.50
CA GLY A 41 4.80 19.84 -13.27
C GLY A 41 4.81 19.22 -11.87
N VAL A 42 4.01 19.74 -10.92
CA VAL A 42 3.77 19.08 -9.62
C VAL A 42 2.55 18.17 -9.73
N VAL A 43 2.78 16.87 -9.65
CA VAL A 43 1.81 15.83 -10.02
C VAL A 43 1.78 14.70 -8.99
N VAL A 44 0.75 13.87 -9.07
CA VAL A 44 0.57 12.63 -8.31
C VAL A 44 0.37 11.47 -9.29
N VAL A 45 0.38 10.24 -8.80
CA VAL A 45 0.02 9.05 -9.59
C VAL A 45 -1.06 8.28 -8.84
N ARG A 46 -2.27 8.23 -9.39
CA ARG A 46 -3.36 7.37 -8.93
C ARG A 46 -4.10 6.72 -10.09
N GLU A 47 -4.38 7.47 -11.14
CA GLU A 47 -5.15 7.02 -12.29
C GLU A 47 -4.29 6.86 -13.54
N TYR A 48 -4.85 6.18 -14.54
CA TYR A 48 -4.20 6.00 -15.83
C TYR A 48 -3.88 7.34 -16.51
N ASP A 49 -4.79 8.31 -16.42
CA ASP A 49 -4.62 9.61 -17.03
C ASP A 49 -3.50 10.43 -16.37
N ASP A 50 -3.24 10.25 -15.06
CA ASP A 50 -2.08 10.88 -14.40
C ASP A 50 -0.77 10.47 -15.08
N VAL A 51 -0.61 9.18 -15.38
CA VAL A 51 0.59 8.64 -16.03
C VAL A 51 0.71 9.15 -17.47
N LYS A 52 -0.41 9.32 -18.18
CA LYS A 52 -0.41 9.94 -19.52
C LYS A 52 0.07 11.39 -19.47
N GLU A 53 -0.42 12.18 -18.53
CA GLU A 53 0.01 13.57 -18.38
C GLU A 53 1.48 13.66 -17.97
N ILE A 54 1.95 12.81 -17.05
CA ILE A 54 3.37 12.74 -16.69
C ILE A 54 4.24 12.45 -17.91
N ASN A 55 3.86 11.47 -18.74
CA ASN A 55 4.64 11.12 -19.93
C ASN A 55 4.73 12.26 -20.97
N LYS A 56 3.79 13.22 -20.98
CA LYS A 56 3.90 14.41 -21.85
C LYS A 56 4.93 15.43 -21.32
N LEU A 57 5.17 15.43 -20.01
CA LEU A 57 6.12 16.33 -19.35
C LEU A 57 7.56 15.79 -19.37
N ILE A 58 7.70 14.46 -19.39
CA ILE A 58 8.99 13.77 -19.33
C ILE A 58 9.72 13.86 -20.66
N LYS A 59 10.97 14.34 -20.61
CA LYS A 59 11.93 14.43 -21.72
C LYS A 59 13.33 14.01 -21.24
N PRO A 60 14.28 13.71 -22.15
CA PRO A 60 15.66 13.34 -21.77
C PRO A 60 16.37 14.38 -20.89
N GLU A 61 16.03 15.66 -21.01
CA GLU A 61 16.59 16.77 -20.23
C GLU A 61 15.86 17.02 -18.88
N THR A 62 14.80 16.28 -18.57
CA THR A 62 13.99 16.51 -17.37
C THR A 62 14.77 16.17 -16.11
N ASN A 63 14.67 17.03 -15.09
CA ASN A 63 15.07 16.74 -13.71
C ASN A 63 13.83 16.29 -12.93
N LEU A 64 13.75 14.98 -12.67
CA LEU A 64 12.64 14.36 -11.97
C LEU A 64 12.93 14.32 -10.46
N VAL A 65 12.00 14.82 -9.65
CA VAL A 65 12.01 14.64 -8.20
C VAL A 65 10.80 13.79 -7.80
N CYS A 66 11.03 12.76 -6.98
CA CYS A 66 9.99 11.95 -6.36
C CYS A 66 9.97 12.21 -4.86
N LEU A 67 8.86 12.72 -4.33
CA LEU A 67 8.67 12.96 -2.90
C LEU A 67 7.95 11.77 -2.24
N GLY A 68 8.63 11.14 -1.28
CA GLY A 68 8.17 9.93 -0.59
C GLY A 68 9.06 8.73 -0.87
N SER A 69 8.91 7.68 -0.06
CA SER A 69 9.70 6.43 -0.17
C SER A 69 8.83 5.18 0.03
N SER A 70 7.54 5.32 -0.29
CA SER A 70 6.56 4.24 -0.36
C SER A 70 6.57 3.57 -1.74
N PHE A 71 5.76 2.52 -1.93
CA PHE A 71 5.68 1.78 -3.20
C PHE A 71 5.48 2.68 -4.42
N ILE A 72 4.51 3.60 -4.38
CA ILE A 72 4.20 4.48 -5.53
C ILE A 72 5.37 5.40 -5.88
N ALA A 73 6.04 6.00 -4.87
CA ALA A 73 7.16 6.89 -5.13
C ALA A 73 8.36 6.14 -5.74
N LEU A 74 8.63 4.92 -5.27
CA LEU A 74 9.69 4.07 -5.78
C LEU A 74 9.36 3.56 -7.19
N GLU A 75 8.13 3.12 -7.41
CA GLU A 75 7.66 2.65 -8.72
C GLU A 75 7.65 3.77 -9.76
N ALA A 76 7.31 5.00 -9.35
CA ALA A 76 7.46 6.19 -10.17
C ALA A 76 8.94 6.43 -10.51
N ALA A 77 9.82 6.53 -9.52
CA ALA A 77 11.24 6.80 -9.75
C ALA A 77 11.89 5.77 -10.70
N GLN A 78 11.62 4.48 -10.54
CA GLN A 78 12.17 3.46 -11.46
C GLN A 78 11.64 3.59 -12.91
N SER A 79 10.40 4.08 -13.09
CA SER A 79 9.73 4.09 -14.39
C SER A 79 10.38 5.07 -15.37
N TRP A 80 11.03 6.11 -14.82
CA TRP A 80 11.61 7.20 -15.61
C TRP A 80 13.12 7.41 -15.39
N VAL A 81 13.77 6.81 -14.39
CA VAL A 81 15.20 7.03 -14.09
C VAL A 81 16.14 6.89 -15.31
N LYS A 82 15.82 6.02 -16.27
CA LYS A 82 16.63 5.84 -17.50
C LYS A 82 16.19 6.69 -18.71
N LYS A 83 15.19 7.56 -18.53
CA LYS A 83 14.56 8.36 -19.60
C LYS A 83 14.71 9.87 -19.40
N VAL A 84 15.35 10.29 -18.32
CA VAL A 84 15.44 11.68 -17.87
C VAL A 84 16.90 12.02 -17.50
N GLN A 85 17.19 13.31 -17.34
CA GLN A 85 18.54 13.79 -17.04
C GLN A 85 18.97 13.37 -15.64
N SER A 86 18.06 13.52 -14.67
CA SER A 86 18.30 13.15 -13.29
C SER A 86 17.03 12.67 -12.61
N THR A 87 17.18 11.79 -11.62
CA THR A 87 16.09 11.36 -10.74
C THR A 87 16.54 11.47 -9.29
N THR A 88 15.82 12.26 -8.50
CA THR A 88 16.07 12.43 -7.07
C THR A 88 14.89 11.93 -6.26
N LEU A 89 15.13 11.00 -5.35
CA LEU A 89 14.17 10.56 -4.33
C LEU A 89 14.38 11.38 -3.06
N VAL A 90 13.34 12.04 -2.56
CA VAL A 90 13.38 12.79 -1.29
C VAL A 90 12.40 12.16 -0.32
N SER A 91 12.85 11.78 0.88
CA SER A 91 11.96 11.24 1.90
C SER A 91 12.37 11.61 3.32
N ARG A 92 11.35 11.66 4.18
CA ARG A 92 11.48 11.91 5.63
C ARG A 92 11.97 10.69 6.40
N THR A 93 11.83 9.50 5.84
CA THR A 93 12.30 8.27 6.47
C THR A 93 13.79 8.06 6.20
N GLU A 94 14.44 7.25 7.02
CA GLU A 94 15.84 6.87 6.83
C GLU A 94 16.00 5.92 5.64
N PHE A 95 15.10 4.96 5.52
CA PHE A 95 15.06 3.99 4.43
C PHE A 95 13.67 3.93 3.77
N PRO A 96 13.59 3.52 2.49
CA PRO A 96 12.33 3.22 1.84
C PRO A 96 11.63 2.02 2.46
N LEU A 97 10.31 1.99 2.34
CA LEU A 97 9.45 0.86 2.74
C LEU A 97 9.60 0.41 4.21
N MET A 98 10.17 1.22 5.11
CA MET A 98 10.38 0.82 6.52
C MET A 98 9.11 0.33 7.22
N ALA A 99 7.96 0.97 6.95
CA ALA A 99 6.69 0.56 7.56
C ALA A 99 6.24 -0.84 7.13
N SER A 100 6.67 -1.31 5.96
CA SER A 100 6.27 -2.61 5.40
C SER A 100 7.37 -3.67 5.52
N PHE A 101 8.62 -3.30 5.23
CA PHE A 101 9.75 -4.24 5.15
C PHE A 101 10.81 -4.02 6.24
N GLY A 102 10.65 -3.02 7.10
CA GLY A 102 11.63 -2.68 8.12
C GLY A 102 12.91 -2.04 7.57
N PRO A 103 13.80 -1.57 8.46
CA PRO A 103 15.01 -0.84 8.08
C PRO A 103 16.01 -1.70 7.31
N VAL A 104 16.18 -2.97 7.69
CA VAL A 104 17.19 -3.87 7.08
C VAL A 104 16.92 -4.10 5.58
N VAL A 105 15.68 -4.45 5.23
CA VAL A 105 15.30 -4.62 3.82
C VAL A 105 15.19 -3.26 3.12
N GLY A 106 14.69 -2.24 3.82
CA GLY A 106 14.61 -0.87 3.30
C GLY A 106 15.96 -0.32 2.86
N GLU A 107 17.01 -0.51 3.66
CA GLU A 107 18.37 -0.10 3.32
C GLU A 107 18.84 -0.78 2.03
N ARG A 108 18.60 -2.09 1.90
CA ARG A 108 18.96 -2.81 0.68
C ARG A 108 18.19 -2.30 -0.54
N VAL A 109 16.91 -1.97 -0.39
CA VAL A 109 16.11 -1.33 -1.46
C VAL A 109 16.67 0.05 -1.81
N LEU A 110 17.11 0.85 -0.83
CA LEU A 110 17.75 2.15 -1.10
C LEU A 110 19.02 1.97 -1.95
N ARG A 111 19.87 0.98 -1.63
CA ARG A 111 21.05 0.67 -2.43
C ARG A 111 20.68 0.27 -3.86
N LEU A 112 19.63 -0.54 -4.03
CA LEU A 112 19.13 -0.90 -5.37
C LEU A 112 18.78 0.34 -6.20
N PHE A 113 18.14 1.35 -5.62
CA PHE A 113 17.83 2.59 -6.33
C PHE A 113 19.08 3.41 -6.66
N ARG A 114 20.04 3.50 -5.74
CA ARG A 114 21.33 4.17 -5.97
C ARG A 114 22.14 3.49 -7.09
N ASP A 115 22.16 2.16 -7.13
CA ASP A 115 22.81 1.37 -8.19
C ASP A 115 22.20 1.66 -9.58
N GLN A 116 20.93 2.07 -9.61
CA GLN A 116 20.23 2.46 -10.83
C GLN A 116 20.40 3.94 -11.20
N GLY A 117 21.18 4.69 -10.43
CA GLY A 117 21.47 6.11 -10.69
C GLY A 117 20.47 7.09 -10.05
N VAL A 118 19.64 6.63 -9.10
CA VAL A 118 18.73 7.52 -8.36
C VAL A 118 19.49 8.18 -7.20
N THR A 119 19.63 9.50 -7.27
CA THR A 119 20.08 10.30 -6.12
C THR A 119 19.03 10.18 -5.02
N SER A 120 19.45 9.82 -3.80
CA SER A 120 18.49 9.56 -2.72
C SER A 120 18.82 10.40 -1.49
N ILE A 121 17.92 11.32 -1.16
CA ILE A 121 18.02 12.26 -0.04
C ILE A 121 17.02 11.81 1.03
N MET A 122 17.54 11.08 2.01
CA MET A 122 16.78 10.50 3.11
C MET A 122 16.82 11.41 4.34
N ASN A 123 15.97 11.16 5.33
CA ASN A 123 15.83 12.00 6.53
C ASN A 123 15.62 13.50 6.23
N SER A 124 15.05 13.82 5.07
CA SER A 124 14.85 15.20 4.60
C SER A 124 13.40 15.40 4.11
N GLY A 125 13.09 16.58 3.61
CA GLY A 125 11.79 16.89 3.03
C GLY A 125 11.81 18.18 2.24
N ILE A 126 10.82 18.36 1.38
CA ILE A 126 10.61 19.59 0.63
C ILE A 126 9.77 20.54 1.49
N VAL A 127 10.20 21.79 1.61
CA VAL A 127 9.49 22.85 2.36
C VAL A 127 8.85 23.89 1.45
N GLU A 128 9.38 24.07 0.24
CA GLU A 128 8.87 24.99 -0.76
C GLU A 128 9.18 24.47 -2.16
N ILE A 129 8.28 24.72 -3.11
CA ILE A 129 8.46 24.42 -4.53
C ILE A 129 8.47 25.75 -5.26
N LEU A 130 9.54 26.01 -6.02
CA LEU A 130 9.73 27.25 -6.76
C LEU A 130 9.33 27.04 -8.22
N GLY A 131 8.77 28.08 -8.82
CA GLY A 131 8.39 28.07 -10.22
C GLY A 131 8.77 29.35 -10.96
N ASN A 132 8.69 29.28 -12.28
CA ASN A 132 8.95 30.40 -13.18
C ASN A 132 7.68 31.26 -13.40
N SER A 133 7.81 32.29 -14.26
CA SER A 133 6.69 33.18 -14.64
C SER A 133 5.52 32.46 -15.33
N ASP A 134 5.73 31.28 -15.91
CA ASP A 134 4.69 30.48 -16.58
C ASP A 134 3.98 29.49 -15.64
N ASN A 135 4.26 29.61 -14.34
CA ASN A 135 3.76 28.77 -13.25
C ASN A 135 4.22 27.31 -13.36
N GLN A 136 5.39 27.07 -13.95
CA GLN A 136 6.01 25.74 -14.03
C GLN A 136 7.05 25.58 -12.92
N VAL A 137 7.09 24.39 -12.32
CA VAL A 137 8.14 24.05 -11.34
C VAL A 137 9.52 24.14 -11.98
N THR A 138 10.48 24.70 -11.24
CA THR A 138 11.88 24.79 -11.64
C THR A 138 12.82 24.24 -10.58
N GLU A 139 12.45 24.33 -9.30
CA GLU A 139 13.27 23.86 -8.18
C GLU A 139 12.42 23.39 -7.01
N VAL A 140 12.96 22.49 -6.21
CA VAL A 140 12.44 22.18 -4.87
C VAL A 140 13.44 22.62 -3.81
N VAL A 141 12.93 23.22 -2.72
CA VAL A 141 13.73 23.66 -1.58
C VAL A 141 13.60 22.63 -0.47
N LEU A 142 14.73 22.09 -0.03
CA LEU A 142 14.80 21.15 1.07
C LEU A 142 14.75 21.85 2.43
N LYS A 143 14.50 21.07 3.48
CA LYS A 143 14.48 21.54 4.88
C LYS A 143 15.75 22.28 5.32
N ASP A 144 16.91 21.96 4.76
CA ASP A 144 18.19 22.59 5.07
C ASP A 144 18.48 23.83 4.19
N GLY A 145 17.54 24.22 3.33
CA GLY A 145 17.67 25.33 2.39
C GLY A 145 18.32 24.96 1.05
N THR A 146 18.78 23.72 0.88
CA THR A 146 19.33 23.25 -0.40
C THR A 146 18.26 23.32 -1.49
N LYS A 147 18.64 23.85 -2.66
CA LYS A 147 17.78 23.87 -3.85
C LYS A 147 18.18 22.77 -4.82
N ILE A 148 17.20 22.06 -5.34
CA ILE A 148 17.39 20.99 -6.32
C ILE A 148 16.61 21.34 -7.59
N PRO A 149 17.25 21.34 -8.77
CA PRO A 149 16.55 21.48 -10.04
C PRO A 149 15.43 20.45 -10.19
N CYS A 150 14.25 20.91 -10.60
CA CYS A 150 13.08 20.07 -10.70
C CYS A 150 12.15 20.60 -11.79
N ASP A 151 11.98 19.81 -12.84
CA ASP A 151 11.05 20.11 -13.94
C ASP A 151 9.74 19.31 -13.78
N VAL A 152 9.81 18.16 -13.11
CA VAL A 152 8.66 17.33 -12.72
C VAL A 152 8.84 16.86 -11.28
N LEU A 153 7.83 17.10 -10.45
CA LEU A 153 7.75 16.63 -9.07
C LEU A 153 6.58 15.65 -8.92
N ILE A 154 6.89 14.37 -8.67
CA ILE A 154 5.88 13.34 -8.37
C ILE A 154 5.74 13.20 -6.84
N MET A 155 4.54 13.46 -6.31
CA MET A 155 4.23 13.36 -4.89
C MET A 155 3.61 11.99 -4.55
N GLY A 156 4.42 11.05 -4.05
CA GLY A 156 4.01 9.74 -3.55
C GLY A 156 3.84 9.71 -2.03
N THR A 157 3.14 10.71 -1.47
CA THR A 157 3.15 10.98 -0.02
C THR A 157 1.97 10.41 0.78
N GLY A 158 1.05 9.71 0.12
CA GLY A 158 -0.12 9.10 0.74
C GLY A 158 -1.40 9.34 -0.04
N SER A 159 -2.51 8.97 0.56
CA SER A 159 -3.84 9.06 -0.07
C SER A 159 -4.89 9.39 0.99
N LYS A 160 -6.00 9.99 0.53
CA LYS A 160 -7.19 10.28 1.34
C LYS A 160 -8.31 9.35 0.88
N PHE A 161 -9.05 8.75 1.81
CA PHE A 161 -10.23 7.95 1.49
C PHE A 161 -11.34 8.83 0.88
N ASN A 162 -12.00 8.32 -0.15
CA ASN A 162 -13.07 9.02 -0.84
C ASN A 162 -14.40 8.84 -0.10
N THR A 163 -14.48 9.32 1.14
CA THR A 163 -15.63 9.13 2.04
C THR A 163 -16.30 10.44 2.46
N GLU A 164 -15.85 11.59 1.95
CA GLU A 164 -16.37 12.91 2.30
C GLU A 164 -17.88 13.06 2.04
N PHE A 165 -18.38 12.47 0.96
CA PHE A 165 -19.79 12.46 0.57
C PHE A 165 -20.72 11.71 1.55
N LEU A 166 -20.14 10.99 2.53
CA LEU A 166 -20.87 10.27 3.57
C LEU A 166 -21.08 11.11 4.82
N THR A 167 -20.49 12.31 4.90
CA THR A 167 -20.72 13.24 6.00
C THR A 167 -22.21 13.57 6.09
N GLY A 168 -22.82 13.37 7.26
CA GLY A 168 -24.25 13.58 7.47
C GLY A 168 -25.16 12.49 6.88
N SER A 169 -24.61 11.42 6.30
CA SER A 169 -25.41 10.32 5.71
C SER A 169 -26.05 9.38 6.74
N GLY A 170 -25.65 9.47 8.01
CA GLY A 170 -25.98 8.50 9.05
C GLY A 170 -24.98 7.33 9.16
N LEU A 171 -24.02 7.21 8.24
CA LEU A 171 -22.96 6.21 8.31
C LEU A 171 -21.76 6.74 9.14
N PRO A 172 -21.37 6.08 10.24
CA PRO A 172 -20.22 6.49 11.04
C PRO A 172 -18.90 6.36 10.28
N LEU A 173 -18.09 7.43 10.31
CA LEU A 173 -16.73 7.45 9.76
C LEU A 173 -15.71 7.46 10.91
N ASN A 174 -14.63 6.69 10.76
CA ASN A 174 -13.48 6.77 11.65
C ASN A 174 -12.72 8.09 11.44
N HIS A 175 -11.84 8.45 12.37
CA HIS A 175 -11.05 9.69 12.29
C HIS A 175 -10.25 9.82 10.99
N ASN A 176 -9.74 8.71 10.46
CA ASN A 176 -8.99 8.67 9.19
C ASN A 176 -9.90 8.61 7.94
N GLY A 177 -11.22 8.63 8.11
CA GLY A 177 -12.22 8.51 7.03
C GLY A 177 -12.55 7.09 6.60
N SER A 178 -11.97 6.05 7.20
CA SER A 178 -12.35 4.65 6.95
C SER A 178 -13.70 4.31 7.61
N ILE A 179 -14.28 3.18 7.24
CA ILE A 179 -15.56 2.70 7.78
C ILE A 179 -15.39 1.30 8.33
N ASP A 180 -15.82 1.11 9.58
CA ASP A 180 -15.80 -0.19 10.25
C ASP A 180 -16.78 -1.17 9.61
N THR A 181 -16.33 -2.42 9.50
CA THR A 181 -17.17 -3.53 9.05
C THR A 181 -17.07 -4.73 9.99
N ASP A 182 -18.07 -5.61 9.93
CA ASP A 182 -18.03 -6.94 10.53
C ASP A 182 -17.36 -7.98 9.60
N LEU A 183 -17.39 -9.25 10.00
CA LEU A 183 -16.82 -10.36 9.22
C LEU A 183 -17.55 -10.58 7.89
N TYR A 184 -18.73 -10.00 7.68
CA TYR A 184 -19.55 -10.15 6.47
C TYR A 184 -19.44 -8.92 5.55
N LEU A 185 -18.54 -7.99 5.89
CA LEU A 185 -18.40 -6.66 5.27
C LEU A 185 -19.60 -5.74 5.39
N LYS A 186 -20.47 -6.01 6.36
CA LYS A 186 -21.57 -5.12 6.71
C LYS A 186 -21.05 -4.02 7.63
N SER A 187 -21.50 -2.79 7.40
CA SER A 187 -21.25 -1.67 8.30
C SER A 187 -22.14 -1.74 9.54
N LEU A 188 -22.03 -0.74 10.44
CA LEU A 188 -22.96 -0.58 11.56
C LEU A 188 -24.39 -0.20 11.15
N VAL A 189 -24.58 0.22 9.89
CA VAL A 189 -25.88 0.57 9.32
C VAL A 189 -26.41 -0.60 8.50
N ASP A 190 -27.68 -0.95 8.71
CA ASP A 190 -28.34 -2.02 7.98
C ASP A 190 -28.30 -1.80 6.46
N ASP A 191 -28.12 -2.90 5.72
CA ASP A 191 -28.07 -2.93 4.27
C ASP A 191 -26.96 -2.11 3.60
N VAL A 192 -26.02 -1.56 4.39
CA VAL A 192 -24.82 -0.87 3.90
C VAL A 192 -23.59 -1.77 4.12
N TYR A 193 -22.94 -2.12 3.01
CA TYR A 193 -21.71 -2.90 2.96
C TYR A 193 -20.55 -2.03 2.50
N VAL A 194 -19.33 -2.33 2.93
CA VAL A 194 -18.14 -1.53 2.59
C VAL A 194 -16.96 -2.44 2.24
N GLY A 195 -16.19 -2.07 1.22
CA GLY A 195 -15.03 -2.84 0.77
C GLY A 195 -13.96 -1.99 0.10
N GLY A 196 -12.89 -2.65 -0.34
CA GLY A 196 -11.71 -1.98 -0.89
C GLY A 196 -10.96 -1.12 0.15
N ASP A 197 -10.26 -0.08 -0.34
CA ASP A 197 -9.32 0.72 0.47
C ASP A 197 -9.97 1.35 1.72
N ILE A 198 -11.26 1.70 1.65
CA ILE A 198 -11.96 2.45 2.71
C ILE A 198 -12.47 1.58 3.86
N ALA A 199 -12.48 0.25 3.68
CA ALA A 199 -13.03 -0.67 4.66
C ALA A 199 -12.01 -0.92 5.77
N ASN A 200 -12.32 -0.48 6.99
CA ASN A 200 -11.64 -0.94 8.19
C ASN A 200 -12.21 -2.32 8.56
N ALA A 201 -11.72 -3.35 7.89
CA ALA A 201 -12.28 -4.70 7.92
C ALA A 201 -11.45 -5.63 8.82
N PRO A 202 -12.08 -6.65 9.45
CA PRO A 202 -11.37 -7.63 10.26
C PRO A 202 -10.29 -8.40 9.48
N VAL A 203 -9.10 -8.52 10.07
CA VAL A 203 -7.98 -9.27 9.49
C VAL A 203 -7.83 -10.62 10.19
N TYR A 204 -8.30 -11.69 9.54
CA TYR A 204 -8.25 -13.06 10.10
C TYR A 204 -6.84 -13.49 10.50
N ALA A 205 -5.82 -13.15 9.69
CA ALA A 205 -4.42 -13.44 10.03
C ALA A 205 -3.92 -12.76 11.32
N TYR A 206 -4.62 -11.71 11.77
CA TYR A 206 -4.28 -10.84 12.89
C TYR A 206 -5.44 -10.77 13.91
N ASN A 207 -5.97 -11.93 14.31
CA ASN A 207 -6.98 -12.07 15.37
C ASN A 207 -8.26 -11.24 15.17
N GLN A 208 -8.65 -10.98 13.92
CA GLN A 208 -9.82 -10.16 13.57
C GLN A 208 -9.74 -8.68 14.00
N GLU A 209 -8.56 -8.21 14.39
CA GLU A 209 -8.30 -6.77 14.51
C GLU A 209 -8.58 -6.10 13.16
N ARG A 210 -9.25 -4.95 13.20
CA ARG A 210 -9.63 -4.24 11.99
C ARG A 210 -8.45 -3.44 11.43
N ALA A 211 -8.34 -3.43 10.10
CA ALA A 211 -7.42 -2.53 9.42
C ALA A 211 -7.98 -2.10 8.06
N ALA A 212 -7.71 -0.84 7.69
CA ALA A 212 -7.90 -0.36 6.33
C ALA A 212 -6.63 -0.63 5.51
N ILE A 213 -6.68 -1.68 4.68
CA ILE A 213 -5.52 -2.17 3.91
C ILE A 213 -5.78 -1.96 2.42
N GLY A 214 -5.00 -1.06 1.80
CA GLY A 214 -5.06 -0.80 0.36
C GLY A 214 -4.27 -1.83 -0.44
N HIS A 215 -4.93 -2.88 -0.94
CA HIS A 215 -4.34 -3.80 -1.90
C HIS A 215 -5.38 -4.41 -2.84
N TYR A 216 -4.99 -4.56 -4.11
CA TYR A 216 -5.89 -5.00 -5.18
C TYR A 216 -6.58 -6.34 -4.90
N GLN A 217 -5.82 -7.37 -4.49
CA GLN A 217 -6.39 -8.70 -4.22
C GLN A 217 -7.35 -8.70 -3.02
N LEU A 218 -7.07 -7.89 -2.00
CA LEU A 218 -7.94 -7.78 -0.83
C LEU A 218 -9.24 -7.05 -1.20
N ALA A 219 -9.17 -6.00 -2.02
CA ALA A 219 -10.35 -5.32 -2.55
C ALA A 219 -11.24 -6.25 -3.38
N GLN A 220 -10.65 -7.12 -4.22
CA GLN A 220 -11.39 -8.16 -4.94
C GLN A 220 -12.09 -9.14 -3.98
N TYR A 221 -11.37 -9.60 -2.94
CA TYR A 221 -11.94 -10.51 -1.94
C TYR A 221 -13.08 -9.85 -1.17
N HIS A 222 -12.93 -8.57 -0.79
CA HIS A 222 -13.98 -7.78 -0.18
C HIS A 222 -15.25 -7.75 -1.05
N GLY A 223 -15.12 -7.45 -2.34
CA GLY A 223 -16.25 -7.46 -3.26
C GLY A 223 -16.97 -8.81 -3.32
N ARG A 224 -16.23 -9.93 -3.35
CA ARG A 224 -16.79 -11.28 -3.36
C ARG A 224 -17.61 -11.56 -2.09
N VAL A 225 -17.03 -11.29 -0.92
CA VAL A 225 -17.67 -11.54 0.39
C VAL A 225 -18.93 -10.67 0.53
N ALA A 226 -18.82 -9.37 0.25
CA ALA A 226 -19.96 -8.45 0.33
C ALA A 226 -21.10 -8.90 -0.59
N ALA A 227 -20.81 -9.27 -1.84
CA ALA A 227 -21.83 -9.73 -2.79
C ALA A 227 -22.57 -10.98 -2.31
N LEU A 228 -21.86 -11.99 -1.79
CA LEU A 228 -22.47 -13.21 -1.25
C LEU A 228 -23.41 -12.90 -0.07
N ASN A 229 -22.98 -12.03 0.83
CA ASN A 229 -23.76 -11.62 1.99
C ASN A 229 -24.94 -10.70 1.63
N MET A 230 -24.80 -9.88 0.59
CA MET A 230 -25.90 -9.07 0.07
C MET A 230 -27.01 -9.94 -0.53
N VAL A 231 -26.66 -10.98 -1.29
CA VAL A 231 -27.61 -11.91 -1.94
C VAL A 231 -28.28 -12.88 -0.94
N GLY A 232 -27.66 -13.11 0.23
CA GLY A 232 -28.30 -13.80 1.34
C GLY A 232 -28.50 -15.31 1.16
N LYS A 233 -27.81 -15.95 0.21
CA LYS A 233 -27.95 -17.40 -0.05
C LYS A 233 -27.18 -18.26 0.97
N SER A 234 -26.02 -17.79 1.43
CA SER A 234 -25.24 -18.35 2.52
C SER A 234 -24.33 -17.25 3.09
N PRO A 235 -24.24 -17.06 4.41
CA PRO A 235 -23.29 -16.11 4.98
C PRO A 235 -21.87 -16.59 4.72
N GLU A 236 -21.03 -15.69 4.19
CA GLU A 236 -19.61 -15.93 3.91
C GLU A 236 -18.78 -15.00 4.80
N GLU A 237 -17.93 -15.57 5.64
CA GLU A 237 -17.02 -14.79 6.48
C GLU A 237 -15.77 -14.36 5.69
N LEU A 238 -15.33 -13.13 5.95
CA LEU A 238 -14.04 -12.63 5.53
C LEU A 238 -12.93 -13.30 6.36
N ARG A 239 -12.16 -14.17 5.71
CA ARG A 239 -10.97 -14.81 6.29
C ARG A 239 -9.69 -14.21 5.71
N ALA A 240 -9.58 -12.88 5.80
CA ALA A 240 -8.50 -12.12 5.16
C ALA A 240 -7.11 -12.49 5.69
N VAL A 241 -6.25 -12.95 4.77
CA VAL A 241 -4.81 -13.03 4.94
C VAL A 241 -4.20 -12.08 3.91
N PRO A 242 -3.80 -10.86 4.31
CA PRO A 242 -3.27 -9.88 3.36
C PRO A 242 -2.04 -10.43 2.66
N PHE A 243 -2.03 -10.33 1.34
CA PHE A 243 -0.91 -10.68 0.47
C PHE A 243 -0.69 -9.52 -0.48
N PHE A 244 0.57 -9.11 -0.68
CA PHE A 244 0.93 -8.04 -1.59
C PHE A 244 2.24 -8.29 -2.32
N PHE A 245 2.44 -7.51 -3.39
CA PHE A 245 3.67 -7.53 -4.16
C PHE A 245 4.01 -6.15 -4.72
N THR A 246 5.28 -5.94 -5.01
CA THR A 246 5.78 -4.83 -5.84
C THR A 246 6.92 -5.33 -6.72
N MET A 247 7.11 -4.69 -7.87
CA MET A 247 8.20 -4.98 -8.79
C MET A 247 9.14 -3.79 -8.83
N LEU A 248 10.40 -3.96 -8.42
CA LEU A 248 11.42 -2.92 -8.45
C LEU A 248 12.59 -3.40 -9.31
N PHE A 249 12.82 -2.78 -10.47
CA PHE A 249 13.86 -3.13 -11.44
C PHE A 249 13.88 -4.62 -11.81
N GLY A 250 12.69 -5.19 -12.03
CA GLY A 250 12.52 -6.61 -12.36
C GLY A 250 12.66 -7.57 -11.16
N LYS A 251 12.84 -7.06 -9.94
CA LYS A 251 12.87 -7.84 -8.70
C LYS A 251 11.50 -7.80 -8.05
N GLY A 252 10.89 -8.98 -7.88
CA GLY A 252 9.58 -9.12 -7.25
C GLY A 252 9.70 -9.28 -5.74
N PHE A 253 9.24 -8.27 -5.02
CA PHE A 253 9.07 -8.34 -3.57
C PHE A 253 7.65 -8.81 -3.27
N ARG A 254 7.51 -9.82 -2.42
CA ARG A 254 6.23 -10.36 -1.97
C ARG A 254 6.14 -10.20 -0.47
N TYR A 255 4.93 -10.06 0.04
CA TYR A 255 4.67 -10.07 1.47
C TYR A 255 3.31 -10.65 1.79
N SER A 256 3.22 -11.30 2.96
CA SER A 256 1.96 -11.75 3.51
C SER A 256 1.94 -11.54 5.02
N GLY A 257 0.76 -11.24 5.56
CA GLY A 257 0.54 -11.00 6.98
C GLY A 257 0.22 -9.55 7.30
N TYR A 258 0.09 -9.26 8.59
CA TYR A 258 -0.20 -7.92 9.12
C TYR A 258 0.05 -7.93 10.64
N GLY A 259 0.53 -6.81 11.17
CA GLY A 259 0.68 -6.61 12.61
C GLY A 259 1.99 -5.92 12.99
N ALA A 260 2.03 -5.41 14.22
CA ALA A 260 3.27 -4.88 14.80
C ALA A 260 4.30 -5.99 15.02
N TYR A 261 5.57 -5.66 14.83
CA TYR A 261 6.71 -6.55 15.04
C TYR A 261 7.76 -5.84 15.89
N SER A 262 8.58 -6.61 16.60
CA SER A 262 9.69 -6.16 17.44
C SER A 262 11.05 -6.70 16.98
N ASP A 263 11.06 -7.74 16.14
CA ASP A 263 12.28 -8.33 15.60
C ASP A 263 12.09 -8.83 14.16
N VAL A 264 13.20 -9.00 13.44
CA VAL A 264 13.23 -9.55 12.08
C VAL A 264 14.32 -10.61 11.93
N VAL A 265 13.93 -11.78 11.44
CA VAL A 265 14.88 -12.84 11.03
C VAL A 265 15.02 -12.80 9.52
N ILE A 266 16.24 -12.58 9.03
CA ILE A 266 16.58 -12.62 7.60
C ILE A 266 17.25 -13.94 7.28
N GLU A 267 16.72 -14.64 6.27
CA GLU A 267 17.29 -15.87 5.73
C GLU A 267 17.65 -15.70 4.26
N GLY A 268 18.76 -16.32 3.85
CA GLY A 268 19.27 -16.24 2.49
C GLY A 268 20.20 -15.05 2.29
N ASP A 269 20.25 -14.54 1.07
CA ASP A 269 21.22 -13.55 0.64
C ASP A 269 20.50 -12.22 0.35
N LEU A 270 20.50 -11.34 1.35
CA LEU A 270 19.89 -10.01 1.26
C LEU A 270 20.60 -9.13 0.23
N GLU A 271 21.93 -9.18 0.18
CA GLU A 271 22.74 -8.36 -0.73
C GLU A 271 22.39 -8.67 -2.20
N ASN A 272 22.15 -9.94 -2.53
CA ASN A 272 21.73 -10.35 -3.87
C ASN A 272 20.20 -10.42 -4.08
N LEU A 273 19.41 -9.88 -3.14
CA LEU A 273 17.94 -9.86 -3.18
C LEU A 273 17.33 -11.27 -3.36
N LYS A 274 17.92 -12.27 -2.68
CA LYS A 274 17.48 -13.67 -2.61
C LYS A 274 17.25 -14.06 -1.16
N PHE A 275 16.27 -13.41 -0.52
CA PHE A 275 16.05 -13.52 0.92
C PHE A 275 14.58 -13.75 1.29
N VAL A 276 14.38 -14.19 2.52
CA VAL A 276 13.10 -14.20 3.24
C VAL A 276 13.30 -13.38 4.52
N ALA A 277 12.35 -12.51 4.84
CA ALA A 277 12.33 -11.74 6.08
C ALA A 277 11.09 -12.12 6.87
N TYR A 278 11.28 -12.69 8.06
CA TYR A 278 10.21 -13.03 8.99
C TYR A 278 10.11 -11.95 10.05
N PHE A 279 8.96 -11.30 10.16
CA PHE A 279 8.69 -10.25 11.15
C PHE A 279 8.04 -10.88 12.37
N LEU A 280 8.68 -10.76 13.53
CA LEU A 280 8.23 -11.39 14.77
C LEU A 280 7.74 -10.34 15.77
N ASN A 281 6.64 -10.63 16.46
CA ASN A 281 6.20 -9.84 17.59
C ASN A 281 6.97 -10.21 18.88
N GLU A 282 6.64 -9.54 19.99
CA GLU A 282 7.30 -9.74 21.29
C GLU A 282 7.15 -11.15 21.87
N GLN A 283 6.19 -11.94 21.39
CA GLN A 283 5.97 -13.34 21.79
C GLN A 283 6.60 -14.33 20.78
N ASP A 284 7.55 -13.87 19.97
CA ASP A 284 8.23 -14.66 18.94
C ASP A 284 7.29 -15.28 17.89
N LYS A 285 6.08 -14.73 17.72
CA LYS A 285 5.14 -15.15 16.67
C LYS A 285 5.45 -14.39 15.40
N VAL A 286 5.59 -15.09 14.29
CA VAL A 286 5.71 -14.49 12.96
C VAL A 286 4.37 -13.89 12.57
N VAL A 287 4.31 -12.56 12.49
CA VAL A 287 3.11 -11.80 12.12
C VAL A 287 3.06 -11.50 10.62
N ALA A 288 4.23 -11.45 9.97
CA ALA A 288 4.35 -11.26 8.54
C ALA A 288 5.64 -11.86 7.98
N VAL A 289 5.64 -12.09 6.66
CA VAL A 289 6.78 -12.58 5.90
C VAL A 289 6.92 -11.76 4.63
N ALA A 290 8.11 -11.22 4.37
CA ALA A 290 8.49 -10.66 3.07
C ALA A 290 9.50 -11.59 2.37
N SER A 291 9.57 -11.53 1.04
CA SER A 291 10.66 -12.17 0.30
C SER A 291 10.97 -11.48 -1.01
N CYS A 292 12.18 -11.71 -1.52
CA CYS A 292 12.55 -11.46 -2.90
C CYS A 292 13.36 -12.66 -3.42
N GLY A 293 13.02 -13.16 -4.61
CA GLY A 293 13.74 -14.28 -5.25
C GLY A 293 13.67 -15.62 -4.50
N ARG A 294 12.69 -15.81 -3.61
CA ARG A 294 12.51 -17.01 -2.76
C ARG A 294 11.06 -17.54 -2.78
N ASP A 295 10.36 -17.31 -3.88
CA ASP A 295 9.01 -17.86 -4.07
C ASP A 295 9.04 -19.41 -4.01
N PRO A 296 7.99 -20.07 -3.50
CA PRO A 296 6.67 -19.53 -3.13
C PRO A 296 6.49 -19.25 -1.62
N ILE A 297 7.56 -19.00 -0.86
CA ILE A 297 7.53 -19.01 0.62
C ILE A 297 6.48 -18.08 1.26
N VAL A 298 6.24 -16.92 0.67
CA VAL A 298 5.26 -15.95 1.17
C VAL A 298 3.83 -16.46 0.97
N ALA A 299 3.56 -17.13 -0.16
CA ALA A 299 2.26 -17.75 -0.41
C ALA A 299 2.03 -18.96 0.51
N GLN A 300 3.10 -19.73 0.81
CA GLN A 300 3.07 -20.79 1.81
C GLN A 300 2.76 -20.25 3.21
N PHE A 301 3.30 -19.08 3.58
CA PHE A 301 2.95 -18.43 4.84
C PHE A 301 1.49 -17.96 4.84
N ALA A 302 1.01 -17.38 3.73
CA ALA A 302 -0.39 -17.00 3.59
C ALA A 302 -1.34 -18.19 3.80
N GLU A 303 -1.01 -19.35 3.20
CA GLU A 303 -1.77 -20.59 3.36
C GLU A 303 -1.68 -21.16 4.79
N LEU A 304 -0.52 -21.07 5.45
CA LEU A 304 -0.40 -21.46 6.86
C LEU A 304 -1.40 -20.65 7.72
N LYS A 305 -1.45 -19.34 7.49
CA LYS A 305 -2.36 -18.43 8.18
C LYS A 305 -3.83 -18.69 7.83
N SER A 306 -4.16 -18.98 6.57
CA SER A 306 -5.53 -19.30 6.14
C SER A 306 -6.10 -20.51 6.89
N GLN A 307 -5.23 -21.50 7.17
CA GLN A 307 -5.53 -22.70 7.96
C GLN A 307 -5.63 -22.46 9.49
N GLY A 308 -5.49 -21.21 9.95
CA GLY A 308 -5.53 -20.86 11.38
C GLY A 308 -4.28 -21.29 12.16
N LYS A 309 -3.20 -21.67 11.47
CA LYS A 309 -1.94 -22.04 12.11
C LYS A 309 -1.09 -20.80 12.39
N SER A 310 -0.10 -20.98 13.27
CA SER A 310 0.88 -19.94 13.61
C SER A 310 2.28 -20.46 13.34
N LEU A 311 3.19 -19.54 13.04
CA LEU A 311 4.61 -19.77 12.90
C LEU A 311 5.32 -18.96 13.97
N HIS A 312 6.32 -19.53 14.62
CA HIS A 312 7.09 -18.93 15.71
C HIS A 312 8.58 -19.03 15.41
N ARG A 313 9.40 -18.22 16.10
CA ARG A 313 10.87 -18.24 15.96
C ARG A 313 11.47 -19.65 16.02
N LYS A 314 11.04 -20.44 17.00
CA LYS A 314 11.52 -21.82 17.18
C LYS A 314 11.31 -22.69 15.94
N ASP A 315 10.24 -22.43 15.18
CA ASP A 315 9.90 -23.19 13.98
C ASP A 315 10.83 -22.86 12.79
N LEU A 316 11.47 -21.68 12.81
CA LEU A 316 12.50 -21.28 11.83
C LEU A 316 13.86 -21.92 12.15
N GLN A 317 14.04 -22.39 13.39
CA GLN A 317 15.29 -22.96 13.90
C GLN A 317 15.22 -24.48 14.07
N GLU A 318 14.08 -25.11 13.75
CA GLU A 318 13.87 -26.57 13.88
C GLU A 318 14.89 -27.37 13.05
N ASP A 319 15.29 -26.86 11.89
CA ASP A 319 16.33 -27.43 11.04
C ASP A 319 17.19 -26.32 10.44
N ALA A 320 18.37 -26.09 11.02
CA ALA A 320 19.30 -25.08 10.52
C ALA A 320 19.78 -25.35 9.06
N SER A 321 19.58 -26.57 8.54
CA SER A 321 19.89 -26.92 7.16
C SER A 321 18.71 -26.73 6.19
N ASP A 322 17.48 -26.61 6.71
CA ASP A 322 16.24 -26.41 5.95
C ASP A 322 15.43 -25.24 6.57
N PRO A 323 15.78 -23.98 6.26
CA PRO A 323 15.09 -22.78 6.75
C PRO A 323 13.59 -22.70 6.41
N VAL A 324 13.12 -23.53 5.47
CA VAL A 324 11.72 -23.61 5.06
C VAL A 324 11.06 -24.91 5.54
N ALA A 325 11.67 -25.64 6.47
CA ALA A 325 11.16 -26.89 7.01
C ALA A 325 9.74 -26.75 7.58
N TRP A 326 9.41 -25.58 8.14
CA TRP A 326 8.08 -25.27 8.66
C TRP A 326 6.97 -25.39 7.60
N THR A 327 7.29 -25.30 6.31
CA THR A 327 6.31 -25.49 5.22
C THR A 327 5.73 -26.90 5.20
N LYS A 328 6.41 -27.89 5.79
CA LYS A 328 5.90 -29.25 6.03
C LYS A 328 4.66 -29.26 6.96
N LYS A 329 4.45 -28.19 7.73
CA LYS A 329 3.25 -28.00 8.57
C LYS A 329 2.00 -27.70 7.74
N LEU A 330 2.11 -27.35 6.46
CA LEU A 330 0.96 -27.12 5.59
C LEU A 330 0.22 -28.43 5.31
N LYS A 331 -1.11 -28.42 5.47
CA LYS A 331 -1.94 -29.50 4.94
C LYS A 331 -2.10 -29.25 3.44
N VAL A 332 -1.79 -30.24 2.60
CA VAL A 332 -2.18 -30.19 1.18
C VAL A 332 -3.69 -30.31 1.12
N LEU A 333 -4.37 -29.18 0.97
CA LEU A 333 -5.80 -29.18 0.67
C LEU A 333 -5.95 -29.57 -0.80
N GLY A 334 -6.66 -30.67 -1.09
CA GLY A 334 -6.85 -31.20 -2.44
C GLY A 334 -7.68 -30.31 -3.39
N LYS A 335 -7.93 -29.04 -3.04
CA LYS A 335 -8.59 -28.03 -3.88
C LYS A 335 -8.00 -26.66 -3.55
N CYS A 336 -7.48 -25.96 -4.55
CA CYS A 336 -7.15 -24.53 -4.43
C CYS A 336 -8.40 -23.73 -4.07
N ILE A 337 -8.24 -22.80 -3.13
CA ILE A 337 -9.23 -21.79 -2.71
C ILE A 337 -9.19 -20.61 -3.70
#